data_AF-A0A7V9VVG4-F1
#
_entry.id   AF-A0A7V9VVG4-F1
#
_cell.length_a   1.000
_cell.length_b   1.000
_cell.length_c   1.000
_cell.angle_alpha   90.00
_cell.angle_beta   90.00
_cell.angle_gamma   90.00
#
_symmetry.space_group_name_H-M   'P 1'
#
loop_
_entity.id
_entity.type
_entity.pdbx_description
1 polymer ?
#
loop_
_entity_poly.entity_id
_entity_poly.type
_entity_poly.pdbx_seq_one_letter_code
_entity_poly.pdbx_strand_id
1 'polypeptide(L)'
;MENKITELLNRVPGYTGYRSKEDRRDDDKRLRESISASLDSTVATLTSTSAKVADQRRLTHISTLERLVGSTRHLADRVRSASYGYGGIFSDQSVDELALDQLRQFDNAFQKESEELAALAGRLEASPEGPLDVDITAYQTELNRLGLLFDARGDVVASALPNKDAAVLALLDPAEKREPSALSALRVGDALSIQGENYVVNATLTFTEPDRQVTLSRIGHDDDGNPIWLIGSNTEDVTSAKLVETESDPASTPSGRTARAVIVTGPETREGVPAQYAYTATTGSEVSFSYSVGGEARAFTGSTIEEEDVEVYGQA
;
A
#
# COMPACT_ATOMS: atom_id res chain seq x y z
N MET A 1 4.81 -20.38 21.72
CA MET A 1 5.38 -21.51 20.95
C MET A 1 5.36 -21.22 19.44
N GLU A 2 4.45 -20.36 18.96
CA GLU A 2 4.38 -19.86 17.56
C GLU A 2 5.62 -19.11 17.06
N ASN A 3 6.27 -18.29 17.89
CA ASN A 3 7.44 -17.49 17.44
C ASN A 3 8.63 -18.35 16.99
N LYS A 4 8.92 -19.46 17.68
CA LYS A 4 10.02 -20.38 17.30
C LYS A 4 9.76 -21.13 16.00
N ILE A 5 8.49 -21.43 15.70
CA ILE A 5 8.12 -22.12 14.46
C ILE A 5 8.19 -21.13 13.29
N THR A 6 7.77 -19.89 13.50
CA THR A 6 7.89 -18.79 12.53
C THR A 6 9.36 -18.52 12.15
N GLU A 7 10.27 -18.40 13.12
CA GLU A 7 11.70 -18.20 12.85
C GLU A 7 12.34 -19.35 12.06
N LEU A 8 11.92 -20.59 12.32
CA LEU A 8 12.39 -21.78 11.60
C LEU A 8 11.87 -21.83 10.17
N LEU A 9 10.62 -21.40 9.93
CA LEU A 9 10.03 -21.38 8.61
C LEU A 9 10.52 -20.20 7.78
N ASN A 10 10.80 -19.03 8.38
CA ASN A 10 11.40 -17.87 7.70
C ASN A 10 12.80 -18.15 7.13
N ARG A 11 13.49 -19.19 7.62
CA ARG A 11 14.76 -19.69 7.09
C ARG A 11 14.62 -20.53 5.80
N VAL A 12 13.40 -20.86 5.39
CA VAL A 12 13.15 -21.61 4.14
C VAL A 12 13.07 -20.62 2.98
N PRO A 13 13.93 -20.74 1.95
CA PRO A 13 13.87 -19.88 0.77
C PRO A 13 12.46 -19.89 0.16
N GLY A 14 11.87 -18.70 0.00
CA GLY A 14 10.52 -18.51 -0.55
C GLY A 14 9.37 -18.53 0.47
N TYR A 15 9.58 -18.96 1.72
CA TYR A 15 8.53 -19.00 2.74
C TYR A 15 8.08 -17.59 3.21
N THR A 16 9.02 -16.66 3.37
CA THR A 16 8.73 -15.26 3.74
C THR A 16 7.86 -14.56 2.69
N GLY A 17 8.16 -14.76 1.40
CA GLY A 17 7.34 -14.26 0.30
C GLY A 17 5.96 -14.91 0.24
N TYR A 18 5.85 -16.20 0.53
CA TYR A 18 4.56 -16.90 0.61
C TYR A 18 3.70 -16.35 1.77
N ARG A 19 4.29 -16.17 2.96
CA ARG A 19 3.60 -15.63 4.13
C ARG A 19 3.12 -14.19 3.94
N SER A 20 3.98 -13.32 3.42
CA SER A 20 3.61 -11.93 3.09
C SER A 20 2.42 -11.85 2.11
N LYS A 21 2.35 -12.78 1.14
CA LYS A 21 1.20 -12.89 0.23
C LYS A 21 -0.07 -13.35 0.94
N GLU A 22 0.04 -14.29 1.87
CA GLU A 22 -1.12 -14.79 2.63
C GLU A 22 -1.65 -13.72 3.60
N ASP A 23 -0.78 -12.97 4.28
CA ASP A 23 -1.17 -11.85 5.14
C ASP A 23 -1.92 -10.78 4.34
N ARG A 24 -1.45 -10.45 3.13
CA ARG A 24 -2.14 -9.52 2.21
C ARG A 24 -3.51 -10.02 1.74
N ARG A 25 -3.68 -11.34 1.58
CA ARG A 25 -4.99 -11.94 1.26
C ARG A 25 -5.95 -11.82 2.43
N ASP A 26 -5.45 -12.04 3.64
CA ASP A 26 -6.25 -11.89 4.85
C ASP A 26 -6.71 -10.44 5.05
N ASP A 27 -5.82 -9.47 4.85
CA ASP A 27 -6.15 -8.04 4.95
C ASP A 27 -7.17 -7.61 3.88
N ASP A 28 -6.97 -8.01 2.61
CA ASP A 28 -7.96 -7.80 1.54
C ASP A 28 -9.33 -8.39 1.89
N LYS A 29 -9.34 -9.62 2.40
CA LYS A 29 -10.58 -10.29 2.78
C LYS A 29 -11.30 -9.54 3.90
N ARG A 30 -10.59 -9.10 4.94
CA ARG A 30 -11.17 -8.31 6.04
C ARG A 30 -11.77 -7.01 5.54
N LEU A 31 -11.07 -6.31 4.63
CA LEU A 31 -11.58 -5.08 4.01
C LEU A 31 -12.88 -5.35 3.24
N ARG A 32 -12.90 -6.38 2.38
CA ARG A 32 -14.10 -6.75 1.61
C ARG A 32 -15.26 -7.16 2.50
N GLU A 33 -15.01 -7.92 3.56
CA GLU A 33 -16.03 -8.29 4.54
C GLU A 33 -16.62 -7.04 5.22
N SER A 34 -15.76 -6.12 5.68
CA SER A 34 -16.17 -4.84 6.27
C SER A 34 -17.06 -4.01 5.32
N ILE A 35 -16.60 -3.83 4.07
CA ILE A 35 -17.34 -3.05 3.07
C ILE A 35 -18.65 -3.75 2.69
N SER A 36 -18.65 -5.07 2.51
CA SER A 36 -19.89 -5.81 2.23
C SER A 36 -20.92 -5.66 3.36
N ALA A 37 -20.47 -5.64 4.62
CA ALA A 37 -21.35 -5.40 5.77
C ALA A 37 -21.89 -3.97 5.80
N SER A 38 -21.07 -2.97 5.45
CA SER A 38 -21.51 -1.58 5.29
C SER A 38 -22.58 -1.44 4.19
N LEU A 39 -22.38 -2.11 3.05
CA LEU A 39 -23.35 -2.14 1.96
C LEU A 39 -24.65 -2.86 2.35
N ASP A 40 -24.58 -3.95 3.12
CA ASP A 40 -25.77 -4.63 3.66
C ASP A 40 -26.57 -3.71 4.61
N SER A 41 -25.87 -2.95 5.47
CA SER A 41 -26.49 -1.92 6.30
C SER A 41 -27.16 -0.84 5.45
N THR A 42 -26.50 -0.41 4.38
CA THR A 42 -27.03 0.59 3.44
C THR A 42 -28.28 0.06 2.72
N VAL A 43 -28.31 -1.23 2.35
CA VAL A 43 -29.48 -1.91 1.80
C VAL A 43 -30.65 -1.91 2.79
N ALA A 44 -30.39 -2.18 4.07
CA ALA A 44 -31.42 -2.10 5.11
C ALA A 44 -31.98 -0.68 5.25
N THR A 45 -31.13 0.34 5.26
CA THR A 45 -31.53 1.76 5.29
C THR A 45 -32.41 2.12 4.09
N LEU A 46 -31.98 1.79 2.87
CA LEU A 46 -32.78 2.06 1.66
C LEU A 46 -34.11 1.31 1.65
N THR A 47 -34.15 0.08 2.18
CA THR A 47 -35.37 -0.71 2.28
C THR A 47 -36.37 -0.05 3.23
N SER A 48 -35.90 0.41 4.40
CA SER A 48 -36.67 1.22 5.36
C SER A 48 -37.21 2.50 4.71
N THR A 49 -36.37 3.23 3.99
CA THR A 49 -36.77 4.45 3.27
C THR A 49 -37.83 4.18 2.21
N SER A 50 -37.67 3.12 1.41
CA SER A 50 -38.65 2.73 0.39
C SER A 50 -40.03 2.46 1.01
N ALA A 51 -40.08 1.76 2.15
CA ALA A 51 -41.32 1.50 2.88
C ALA A 51 -41.98 2.80 3.37
N LYS A 52 -41.22 3.73 3.96
CA LYS A 52 -41.73 5.04 4.41
C LYS A 52 -42.31 5.86 3.25
N VAL A 53 -41.63 5.89 2.10
CA VAL A 53 -42.10 6.59 0.89
C VAL A 53 -43.38 5.95 0.33
N ALA A 54 -43.50 4.62 0.42
CA ALA A 54 -44.70 3.89 0.03
C ALA A 54 -45.90 4.20 0.93
N ASP A 55 -45.70 4.24 2.25
CA ASP A 55 -46.75 4.59 3.23
C ASP A 55 -47.31 6.01 2.98
N GLN A 56 -46.45 6.91 2.51
CA GLN A 56 -46.82 8.27 2.12
C GLN A 56 -47.48 8.38 0.73
N ARG A 57 -47.72 7.26 0.04
CA ARG A 57 -48.32 7.20 -1.31
C ARG A 57 -47.54 7.96 -2.39
N ARG A 58 -46.24 8.17 -2.20
CA ARG A 58 -45.34 8.84 -3.18
C ARG A 58 -44.83 7.85 -4.23
N LEU A 59 -45.77 7.26 -4.99
CA LEU A 59 -45.50 6.12 -5.88
C LEU A 59 -44.45 6.37 -6.97
N THR A 60 -44.19 7.63 -7.32
CA THR A 60 -43.26 8.01 -8.40
C THR A 60 -41.80 7.62 -8.12
N HIS A 61 -41.38 7.53 -6.85
CA HIS A 61 -39.98 7.27 -6.48
C HIS A 61 -39.73 5.82 -6.02
N ILE A 62 -40.79 5.06 -5.74
CA ILE A 62 -40.68 3.69 -5.19
C ILE A 62 -39.87 2.79 -6.12
N SER A 63 -40.22 2.76 -7.41
CA SER A 63 -39.53 1.90 -8.38
C SER A 63 -38.05 2.27 -8.56
N THR A 64 -37.67 3.53 -8.33
CA THR A 64 -36.28 3.96 -8.37
C THR A 64 -35.55 3.55 -7.09
N LEU A 65 -36.15 3.73 -5.92
CA LEU A 65 -35.58 3.27 -4.65
C LEU A 65 -35.40 1.75 -4.61
N GLU A 66 -36.37 0.98 -5.11
CA GLU A 66 -36.26 -0.48 -5.22
C GLU A 66 -35.12 -0.92 -6.15
N ARG A 67 -34.91 -0.19 -7.26
CA ARG A 67 -33.74 -0.42 -8.13
C ARG A 67 -32.44 -0.12 -7.41
N LEU A 68 -32.36 0.95 -6.63
CA LEU A 68 -31.17 1.26 -5.82
C LEU A 68 -30.90 0.16 -4.78
N VAL A 69 -31.93 -0.31 -4.07
CA VAL A 69 -31.84 -1.46 -3.15
C VAL A 69 -31.26 -2.68 -3.87
N GLY A 70 -31.80 -3.02 -5.04
CA GLY A 70 -31.35 -4.17 -5.84
C GLY A 70 -29.90 -4.02 -6.29
N SER A 71 -29.52 -2.86 -6.81
CA SER A 71 -28.15 -2.59 -7.29
C SER A 71 -27.13 -2.57 -6.15
N THR A 72 -27.45 -1.98 -5.00
CA THR A 72 -26.56 -1.99 -3.83
C THR A 72 -26.38 -3.40 -3.27
N ARG A 73 -27.46 -4.19 -3.19
CA ARG A 73 -27.37 -5.60 -2.80
C ARG A 73 -26.51 -6.41 -3.77
N HIS A 74 -26.70 -6.21 -5.07
CA HIS A 74 -25.89 -6.86 -6.09
C HIS A 74 -24.40 -6.51 -5.93
N LEU A 75 -24.06 -5.25 -5.66
CA LEU A 75 -22.67 -4.86 -5.38
C LEU A 75 -22.15 -5.53 -4.10
N ALA A 76 -22.92 -5.54 -3.01
CA ALA A 76 -22.54 -6.20 -1.76
C ALA A 76 -22.21 -7.69 -1.98
N ASP A 77 -23.06 -8.39 -2.75
CA ASP A 77 -22.86 -9.79 -3.08
C ASP A 77 -21.61 -10.02 -3.93
N ARG A 78 -21.32 -9.13 -4.89
CA ARG A 78 -20.09 -9.18 -5.70
C ARG A 78 -18.84 -8.97 -4.86
N VAL A 79 -18.84 -7.98 -3.97
CA VAL A 79 -17.72 -7.70 -3.05
C VAL A 79 -17.44 -8.89 -2.15
N ARG A 80 -18.51 -9.48 -1.59
CA ARG A 80 -18.42 -10.65 -0.72
C ARG A 80 -17.89 -11.88 -1.45
N SER A 81 -18.39 -12.13 -2.67
CA SER A 81 -18.09 -13.34 -3.45
C SER A 81 -16.88 -13.24 -4.36
N ALA A 82 -16.23 -12.08 -4.46
CA ALA A 82 -14.98 -11.90 -5.16
C ALA A 82 -13.96 -12.93 -4.68
N SER A 83 -13.78 -13.99 -5.47
CA SER A 83 -12.85 -15.07 -5.19
C SER A 83 -11.61 -14.88 -6.04
N TYR A 84 -10.45 -15.19 -5.46
CA TYR A 84 -9.19 -15.08 -6.17
C TYR A 84 -9.16 -16.10 -7.32
N GLY A 85 -8.85 -15.63 -8.53
CA GLY A 85 -8.29 -16.51 -9.54
C GLY A 85 -6.86 -16.90 -9.13
N TYR A 86 -6.47 -18.16 -9.35
CA TYR A 86 -5.12 -18.68 -9.04
C TYR A 86 -3.97 -18.02 -9.85
N GLY A 87 -4.24 -17.01 -10.68
CA GLY A 87 -3.29 -16.45 -11.66
C GLY A 87 -2.98 -14.95 -11.54
N GLY A 88 -3.41 -14.26 -10.48
CA GLY A 88 -3.23 -12.81 -10.31
C GLY A 88 -1.97 -12.40 -9.54
N ILE A 89 -2.04 -11.25 -8.88
CA ILE A 89 -0.97 -10.64 -8.07
C ILE A 89 -0.46 -11.53 -6.91
N PHE A 90 -1.21 -12.59 -6.58
CA PHE A 90 -0.86 -13.57 -5.56
C PHE A 90 -0.22 -14.86 -6.12
N SER A 91 0.19 -14.87 -7.40
CA SER A 91 0.90 -15.98 -8.05
C SER A 91 2.43 -15.84 -7.92
N ASP A 92 3.20 -16.82 -8.40
CA ASP A 92 4.69 -16.81 -8.41
C ASP A 92 5.31 -15.90 -9.48
N GLN A 93 4.52 -15.03 -10.12
CA GLN A 93 5.00 -14.07 -11.10
C GLN A 93 5.62 -12.84 -10.42
N SER A 94 6.58 -12.19 -11.08
CA SER A 94 7.05 -10.84 -10.70
C SER A 94 5.85 -9.89 -10.73
N VAL A 95 5.54 -9.31 -9.59
CA VAL A 95 4.45 -8.34 -9.43
C VAL A 95 4.97 -6.94 -9.75
N ASP A 96 4.18 -6.16 -10.50
CA ASP A 96 4.48 -4.74 -10.74
C ASP A 96 4.27 -3.93 -9.44
N GLU A 97 5.31 -3.23 -8.98
CA GLU A 97 5.24 -2.41 -7.77
C GLU A 97 4.24 -1.24 -7.92
N LEU A 98 4.01 -0.74 -9.14
CA LEU A 98 2.96 0.26 -9.41
C LEU A 98 1.57 -0.35 -9.27
N ALA A 99 1.38 -1.63 -9.61
CA ALA A 99 0.11 -2.31 -9.39
C ALA A 99 -0.18 -2.46 -7.89
N LEU A 100 0.85 -2.74 -7.09
CA LEU A 100 0.73 -2.82 -5.63
C LEU A 100 0.37 -1.49 -4.99
N ASP A 101 1.02 -0.40 -5.42
CA ASP A 101 0.69 0.94 -4.97
C ASP A 101 -0.74 1.32 -5.33
N GLN A 102 -1.14 1.03 -6.57
CA GLN A 102 -2.49 1.30 -7.05
C GLN A 102 -3.56 0.51 -6.29
N LEU A 103 -3.28 -0.74 -5.87
CA LEU A 103 -4.21 -1.50 -5.03
C LEU A 103 -4.47 -0.85 -3.68
N ARG A 104 -3.44 -0.24 -3.05
CA ARG A 104 -3.63 0.53 -1.82
C ARG A 104 -4.51 1.75 -2.06
N GLN A 105 -4.28 2.47 -3.17
CA GLN A 105 -5.12 3.60 -3.56
C GLN A 105 -6.57 3.17 -3.79
N PHE A 106 -6.78 2.02 -4.46
CA PHE A 106 -8.12 1.43 -4.62
C PHE A 106 -8.75 1.11 -3.27
N ASP A 107 -8.03 0.48 -2.34
CA ASP A 107 -8.55 0.11 -1.03
C ASP A 107 -9.02 1.33 -0.23
N ASN A 108 -8.21 2.39 -0.21
CA ASN A 108 -8.55 3.66 0.44
C ASN A 108 -9.77 4.32 -0.20
N ALA A 109 -9.78 4.44 -1.54
CA ALA A 109 -10.90 5.02 -2.27
C ALA A 109 -12.18 4.19 -2.07
N PHE A 110 -12.08 2.86 -2.09
CA PHE A 110 -13.21 1.96 -1.94
C PHE A 110 -13.84 2.06 -0.56
N GLN A 111 -13.05 2.16 0.50
CA GLN A 111 -13.53 2.42 1.86
C GLN A 111 -14.24 3.78 1.95
N LYS A 112 -13.57 4.86 1.52
CA LYS A 112 -14.09 6.24 1.54
C LYS A 112 -15.41 6.40 0.79
N GLU A 113 -15.49 5.89 -0.44
CA GLU A 113 -16.71 6.01 -1.26
C GLU A 113 -17.85 5.12 -0.71
N SER A 114 -17.53 4.01 -0.03
CA SER A 114 -18.55 3.22 0.67
C SER A 114 -19.19 3.98 1.84
N GLU A 115 -18.42 4.83 2.52
CA GLU A 115 -18.90 5.69 3.61
C GLU A 115 -19.76 6.84 3.07
N GLU A 116 -19.39 7.47 1.95
CA GLU A 116 -20.22 8.50 1.31
C GLU A 116 -21.54 7.90 0.82
N LEU A 117 -21.53 6.69 0.24
CA LEU A 117 -22.75 5.99 -0.16
C LEU A 117 -23.69 5.74 1.03
N ALA A 118 -23.14 5.33 2.18
CA ALA A 118 -23.91 5.16 3.41
C ALA A 118 -24.47 6.49 3.93
N ALA A 119 -23.70 7.58 3.86
CA ALA A 119 -24.14 8.92 4.23
C ALA A 119 -25.30 9.39 3.33
N LEU A 120 -25.21 9.17 2.02
CA LEU A 120 -26.28 9.43 1.05
C LEU A 120 -27.56 8.66 1.35
N ALA A 121 -27.46 7.37 1.72
CA ALA A 121 -28.63 6.61 2.19
C ALA A 121 -29.24 7.19 3.47
N GLY A 122 -28.40 7.67 4.39
CA GLY A 122 -28.85 8.40 5.59
C GLY A 122 -29.61 9.68 5.26
N ARG A 123 -29.18 10.44 4.25
CA ARG A 123 -29.91 11.64 3.77
C ARG A 123 -31.31 11.29 3.24
N LEU A 124 -31.39 10.23 2.42
CA LEU A 124 -32.66 9.70 1.92
C LEU A 124 -33.59 9.25 3.05
N GLU A 125 -33.07 8.61 4.09
CA GLU A 125 -33.85 8.18 5.24
C GLU A 125 -34.34 9.34 6.11
N ALA A 126 -33.51 10.37 6.30
CA ALA A 126 -33.82 11.52 7.15
C ALA A 126 -34.88 12.43 6.53
N SER A 127 -35.02 12.45 5.20
CA SER A 127 -35.94 13.33 4.48
C SER A 127 -36.82 12.57 3.48
N PRO A 128 -37.67 11.63 3.93
CA PRO A 128 -38.53 10.85 3.04
C PRO A 128 -39.59 11.71 2.32
N GLU A 129 -39.85 12.92 2.84
CA GLU A 129 -40.76 13.93 2.26
C GLU A 129 -40.03 15.02 1.45
N GLY A 130 -38.69 15.02 1.46
CA GLY A 130 -37.87 16.03 0.79
C GLY A 130 -37.79 15.89 -0.74
N PRO A 131 -36.93 16.70 -1.39
CA PRO A 131 -36.65 16.63 -2.81
C PRO A 131 -35.81 15.38 -3.14
N LEU A 132 -36.43 14.20 -3.05
CA LEU A 132 -35.81 12.89 -3.20
C LEU A 132 -35.01 12.73 -4.51
N ASP A 133 -35.41 13.42 -5.59
CA ASP A 133 -34.73 13.31 -6.88
C ASP A 133 -33.24 13.66 -6.82
N VAL A 134 -32.87 14.67 -6.03
CA VAL A 134 -31.47 15.10 -5.89
C VAL A 134 -30.66 14.03 -5.16
N ASP A 135 -31.17 13.53 -4.04
CA ASP A 135 -30.48 12.53 -3.23
C ASP A 135 -30.45 11.16 -3.93
N ILE A 136 -31.52 10.79 -4.65
CA ILE A 136 -31.56 9.58 -5.49
C ILE A 136 -30.51 9.65 -6.59
N THR A 137 -30.40 10.81 -7.27
CA THR A 137 -29.41 10.99 -8.34
C THR A 137 -28.01 10.92 -7.78
N ALA A 138 -27.74 11.59 -6.66
CA ALA A 138 -26.44 11.56 -6.00
C ALA A 138 -26.07 10.14 -5.54
N TYR A 139 -27.01 9.41 -4.93
CA TYR A 139 -26.81 8.01 -4.53
C TYR A 139 -26.52 7.12 -5.74
N GLN A 140 -27.25 7.29 -6.85
CA GLN A 140 -27.02 6.51 -8.06
C GLN A 140 -25.65 6.79 -8.68
N THR A 141 -25.21 8.05 -8.69
CA THR A 141 -23.87 8.43 -9.15
C THR A 141 -22.79 7.77 -8.28
N GLU A 142 -22.95 7.83 -6.96
CA GLU A 142 -21.96 7.24 -6.04
C GLU A 142 -21.93 5.71 -6.14
N LEU A 143 -23.09 5.06 -6.25
CA LEU A 143 -23.15 3.61 -6.44
C LEU A 143 -22.43 3.16 -7.72
N ASN A 144 -22.58 3.93 -8.81
CA ASN A 144 -21.88 3.65 -10.07
C ASN A 144 -20.36 3.83 -9.94
N ARG A 145 -19.93 4.87 -9.21
CA ARG A 145 -18.52 5.14 -8.94
C ARG A 145 -17.90 4.02 -8.11
N LEU A 146 -18.56 3.60 -7.04
CA LEU A 146 -18.11 2.49 -6.20
C LEU A 146 -18.04 1.17 -6.99
N GLY A 147 -19.02 0.93 -7.88
CA GLY A 147 -18.99 -0.21 -8.81
C GLY A 147 -17.79 -0.17 -9.77
N LEU A 148 -17.49 1.00 -10.34
CA LEU A 148 -16.32 1.19 -11.22
C LEU A 148 -14.99 0.95 -10.49
N LEU A 149 -14.85 1.46 -9.25
CA LEU A 149 -13.67 1.22 -8.42
C LEU A 149 -13.47 -0.28 -8.16
N PHE A 150 -14.54 -0.99 -7.80
CA PHE A 150 -14.48 -2.43 -7.53
C PHE A 150 -14.05 -3.22 -8.78
N ASP A 151 -14.60 -2.90 -9.94
CA ASP A 151 -14.28 -3.57 -11.20
C ASP A 151 -12.82 -3.31 -11.60
N ALA A 152 -12.39 -2.05 -11.58
CA ALA A 152 -11.04 -1.65 -11.92
C ALA A 152 -9.99 -2.26 -10.99
N ARG A 153 -10.30 -2.34 -9.68
CA ARG A 153 -9.48 -3.04 -8.69
C ARG A 153 -9.37 -4.53 -9.04
N GLY A 154 -10.49 -5.16 -9.37
CA GLY A 154 -10.54 -6.56 -9.80
C GLY A 154 -9.62 -6.85 -10.98
N ASP A 155 -9.57 -5.94 -11.96
CA ASP A 155 -8.67 -6.06 -13.12
C ASP A 155 -7.19 -5.98 -12.72
N VAL A 156 -6.82 -5.11 -11.79
CA VAL A 156 -5.44 -5.03 -11.27
C VAL A 156 -5.07 -6.30 -10.50
N VAL A 157 -5.96 -6.79 -9.64
CA VAL A 157 -5.74 -8.05 -8.91
C VAL A 157 -5.55 -9.21 -9.88
N ALA A 158 -6.37 -9.30 -10.93
CA ALA A 158 -6.34 -10.39 -11.90
C ALA A 158 -5.13 -10.31 -12.86
N SER A 159 -4.75 -9.12 -13.29
CA SER A 159 -3.68 -8.91 -14.28
C SER A 159 -2.29 -8.75 -13.66
N ALA A 160 -2.20 -8.40 -12.37
CA ALA A 160 -0.98 -7.95 -11.71
C ALA A 160 -0.29 -6.75 -12.40
N LEU A 161 -1.05 -5.96 -13.17
CA LEU A 161 -0.59 -4.78 -13.90
C LEU A 161 -1.39 -3.55 -13.47
N PRO A 162 -0.79 -2.35 -13.49
CA PRO A 162 -1.51 -1.13 -13.13
C PRO A 162 -2.59 -0.79 -14.18
N ASN A 163 -3.76 -0.40 -13.68
CA ASN A 163 -4.85 0.19 -14.46
C ASN A 163 -4.41 1.57 -15.01
N LYS A 164 -4.72 1.83 -16.28
CA LYS A 164 -4.31 3.05 -17.02
C LYS A 164 -5.50 3.90 -17.48
N ASP A 165 -6.72 3.53 -17.10
CA ASP A 165 -7.92 4.26 -17.48
C ASP A 165 -7.96 5.61 -16.74
N ALA A 166 -8.02 6.70 -17.49
CA ALA A 166 -8.00 8.06 -16.92
C ALA A 166 -9.20 8.36 -16.02
N ALA A 167 -10.37 7.78 -16.30
CA ALA A 167 -11.55 7.98 -15.46
C ALA A 167 -11.38 7.28 -14.12
N VAL A 168 -10.83 6.06 -14.11
CA VAL A 168 -10.51 5.32 -12.88
C VAL A 168 -9.43 6.04 -12.09
N LEU A 169 -8.34 6.44 -12.75
CA LEU A 169 -7.23 7.15 -12.11
C LEU A 169 -7.67 8.47 -11.47
N ALA A 170 -8.68 9.15 -12.03
CA ALA A 170 -9.25 10.36 -11.44
C ALA A 170 -10.10 10.10 -10.18
N LEU A 171 -10.46 8.84 -9.90
CA LEU A 171 -11.15 8.43 -8.67
C LEU A 171 -10.18 8.02 -7.57
N LEU A 172 -8.93 7.74 -7.92
CA LEU A 172 -7.89 7.42 -6.96
C LEU A 172 -7.35 8.73 -6.41
N ASP A 173 -7.24 8.80 -5.08
CA ASP A 173 -6.45 9.86 -4.48
C ASP A 173 -5.01 9.69 -5.04
N PRO A 174 -4.39 10.75 -5.57
CA PRO A 174 -3.00 10.67 -6.02
C PRO A 174 -2.19 10.15 -4.84
N ALA A 175 -1.32 9.16 -5.07
CA ALA A 175 -0.46 8.58 -4.04
C ALA A 175 0.01 9.71 -3.12
N GLU A 176 -0.38 9.63 -1.85
CA GLU A 176 -0.04 10.69 -0.91
C GLU A 176 1.48 10.84 -0.95
N LYS A 177 1.94 12.02 -1.40
CA LYS A 177 3.36 12.33 -1.33
C LYS A 177 3.65 12.51 0.15
N ARG A 178 4.08 11.44 0.80
CA ARG A 178 4.69 11.56 2.12
C ARG A 178 5.85 12.54 2.00
N GLU A 179 5.97 13.43 2.97
CA GLU A 179 7.18 14.24 3.05
C GLU A 179 8.39 13.30 3.06
N PRO A 180 9.43 13.57 2.27
CA PRO A 180 10.59 12.71 2.21
C PRO A 180 11.09 12.42 3.62
N SER A 181 11.29 11.14 3.93
CA SER A 181 11.85 10.74 5.22
C SER A 181 13.09 11.58 5.52
N ALA A 182 13.28 12.00 6.76
CA ALA A 182 14.50 12.72 7.15
C ALA A 182 15.75 11.87 6.82
N LEU A 183 15.60 10.55 6.85
CA LEU A 183 16.62 9.57 6.52
C LEU A 183 17.04 9.59 5.03
N SER A 184 16.13 9.96 4.12
CA SER A 184 16.43 10.05 2.69
C SER A 184 17.44 11.16 2.36
N ALA A 185 17.51 12.18 3.21
CA ALA A 185 18.34 13.36 3.05
C ALA A 185 19.73 13.26 3.73
N LEU A 186 20.02 12.17 4.44
CA LEU A 186 21.28 11.96 5.15
C LEU A 186 22.49 11.96 4.22
N ARG A 187 23.59 12.55 4.69
CA ARG A 187 24.86 12.69 3.98
C ARG A 187 26.01 12.13 4.80
N VAL A 188 27.08 11.72 4.12
CA VAL A 188 28.32 11.34 4.79
C VAL A 188 28.82 12.49 5.65
N GLY A 189 29.06 12.22 6.94
CA GLY A 189 29.45 13.19 7.95
C GLY A 189 28.32 13.63 8.87
N ASP A 190 27.06 13.37 8.52
CA ASP A 190 25.93 13.69 9.40
C ASP A 190 26.00 12.86 10.69
N ALA A 191 25.81 13.53 11.82
CA ALA A 191 25.72 12.88 13.13
C ALA A 191 24.24 12.68 13.47
N LEU A 192 23.91 11.52 14.04
CA LEU A 192 22.55 11.22 14.46
C LEU A 192 22.54 10.42 15.77
N SER A 193 21.41 10.44 16.46
CA SER A 193 21.10 9.57 17.59
C SER A 193 19.86 8.75 17.25
N ILE A 194 19.88 7.46 17.60
CA ILE A 194 18.73 6.56 17.52
C ILE A 194 18.50 6.03 18.92
N GLN A 195 17.37 6.38 19.54
CA GLN A 195 17.03 5.95 20.90
C GLN A 195 18.15 6.21 21.94
N GLY A 196 18.95 7.27 21.75
CA GLY A 196 20.04 7.67 22.65
C GLY A 196 21.41 7.10 22.29
N GLU A 197 21.52 6.23 21.29
CA GLU A 197 22.79 5.76 20.75
C GLU A 197 23.27 6.65 19.60
N ASN A 198 24.52 7.12 19.67
CA ASN A 198 25.06 8.07 18.70
C ASN A 198 25.79 7.35 17.54
N TYR A 199 25.51 7.82 16.33
CA TYR A 199 26.10 7.31 15.11
C TYR A 199 26.57 8.46 14.20
N VAL A 200 27.42 8.12 13.24
CA VAL A 200 27.86 9.03 12.17
C VAL A 200 27.72 8.32 10.83
N VAL A 201 27.07 8.97 9.88
CA VAL A 201 26.94 8.45 8.52
C VAL A 201 28.31 8.46 7.86
N ASN A 202 28.80 7.29 7.43
CA ASN A 202 30.12 7.15 6.81
C ASN A 202 30.09 6.71 5.34
N ALA A 203 28.91 6.31 4.85
CA ALA A 203 28.66 6.02 3.44
C ALA A 203 27.19 6.23 3.12
N THR A 204 26.90 6.66 1.89
CA THR A 204 25.55 6.72 1.35
C THR A 204 25.46 6.04 -0.01
N LEU A 205 24.32 5.43 -0.28
CA LEU A 205 23.97 4.83 -1.55
C LEU A 205 22.56 5.26 -1.92
N THR A 206 22.45 6.15 -2.91
CA THR A 206 21.18 6.75 -3.32
C THR A 206 20.77 6.20 -4.68
N PHE A 207 19.61 5.57 -4.74
CA PHE A 207 18.97 5.08 -5.96
C PHE A 207 17.93 6.09 -6.41
N THR A 208 18.04 6.58 -7.64
CA THR A 208 17.14 7.58 -8.21
C THR A 208 16.42 7.05 -9.45
N GLU A 209 15.11 7.22 -9.42
CA GLU A 209 14.12 7.05 -10.48
C GLU A 209 13.44 8.42 -10.76
N PRO A 210 12.64 8.59 -11.84
CA PRO A 210 12.07 9.90 -12.19
C PRO A 210 11.29 10.61 -11.07
N ASP A 211 10.60 9.85 -10.22
CA ASP A 211 9.73 10.32 -9.14
C ASP A 211 10.09 9.74 -7.76
N ARG A 212 11.13 8.90 -7.71
CA ARG A 212 11.48 8.13 -6.52
C ARG A 212 12.96 8.21 -6.21
N GLN A 213 13.24 8.26 -4.92
CA GLN A 213 14.56 8.22 -4.33
C GLN A 213 14.53 7.28 -3.14
N VAL A 214 15.50 6.35 -3.10
CA VAL A 214 15.77 5.51 -1.94
C VAL A 214 17.24 5.72 -1.55
N THR A 215 17.50 6.05 -0.30
CA THR A 215 18.86 6.25 0.22
C THR A 215 19.13 5.22 1.31
N LEU A 216 20.23 4.48 1.14
CA LEU A 216 20.85 3.71 2.20
C LEU A 216 22.00 4.51 2.81
N SER A 217 22.01 4.65 4.14
CA SER A 217 23.04 5.38 4.89
C SER A 217 23.70 4.46 5.89
N ARG A 218 25.00 4.20 5.75
CA ARG A 218 25.75 3.35 6.69
C ARG A 218 26.15 4.16 7.90
N ILE A 219 25.74 3.71 9.08
CA ILE A 219 25.87 4.45 10.34
C ILE A 219 26.84 3.81 11.33
N GLY A 220 27.26 2.56 11.11
CA GLY A 220 28.17 1.87 12.03
C GLY A 220 28.24 0.37 11.76
N HIS A 221 28.56 -0.39 12.80
CA HIS A 221 28.51 -1.84 12.83
C HIS A 221 27.75 -2.31 14.08
N ASP A 222 27.13 -3.48 14.03
CA ASP A 222 26.53 -4.14 15.18
C ASP A 222 27.58 -4.81 16.07
N ASP A 223 27.14 -5.47 17.15
CA ASP A 223 28.00 -6.18 18.09
C ASP A 223 28.79 -7.32 17.44
N ASP A 224 28.27 -7.88 16.35
CA ASP A 224 28.89 -8.95 15.56
C ASP A 224 29.84 -8.40 14.47
N GLY A 225 29.94 -7.07 14.35
CA GLY A 225 30.80 -6.39 13.38
C GLY A 225 30.18 -6.27 11.98
N ASN A 226 28.89 -6.52 11.81
CA ASN A 226 28.19 -6.36 10.54
C ASN A 226 27.78 -4.89 10.33
N PRO A 227 27.92 -4.34 9.12
CA PRO A 227 27.50 -2.98 8.81
C PRO A 227 26.01 -2.73 9.11
N ILE A 228 25.74 -1.65 9.85
CA ILE A 228 24.39 -1.14 10.08
C ILE A 228 24.07 -0.05 9.07
N TRP A 229 22.90 -0.16 8.47
CA TRP A 229 22.38 0.77 7.48
C TRP A 229 21.01 1.31 7.91
N LEU A 230 20.73 2.56 7.56
CA LEU A 230 19.39 3.12 7.56
C LEU A 230 18.88 3.21 6.14
N ILE A 231 17.59 2.94 5.94
CA ILE A 231 16.91 3.21 4.68
C ILE A 231 15.92 4.36 4.87
N GLY A 232 15.92 5.29 3.92
CA GLY A 232 14.93 6.35 3.80
C GLY A 232 14.50 6.53 2.35
N SER A 233 13.26 6.96 2.15
CA SER A 233 12.71 7.26 0.83
C SER A 233 11.85 8.51 0.80
N ASN A 234 11.51 8.95 -0.41
CA ASN A 234 10.49 9.95 -0.69
C ASN A 234 9.14 9.33 -1.12
N THR A 235 8.95 8.02 -0.91
CA THR A 235 7.72 7.28 -1.26
C THR A 235 7.19 6.45 -0.09
N GLU A 236 5.87 6.19 -0.05
CA GLU A 236 5.20 5.49 1.07
C GLU A 236 5.44 3.98 1.14
N ASP A 237 5.67 3.35 -0.01
CA ASP A 237 5.91 1.91 -0.10
C ASP A 237 7.27 1.48 0.45
N VAL A 238 8.16 2.43 0.76
CA VAL A 238 9.46 2.19 1.41
C VAL A 238 9.42 2.82 2.80
N THR A 239 9.17 1.99 3.80
CA THR A 239 9.21 2.39 5.22
C THR A 239 10.65 2.56 5.69
N SER A 240 10.88 3.61 6.49
CA SER A 240 12.11 3.86 7.21
C SER A 240 12.47 2.69 8.11
N ALA A 241 13.71 2.19 8.00
CA ALA A 241 14.14 0.99 8.70
C ALA A 241 15.63 1.00 9.03
N LYS A 242 16.00 0.24 10.08
CA LYS A 242 17.37 -0.12 10.42
C LYS A 242 17.65 -1.50 9.88
N LEU A 243 18.69 -1.63 9.07
CA LEU A 243 19.05 -2.81 8.31
C LEU A 243 20.47 -3.28 8.65
N VAL A 244 20.70 -4.58 8.56
CA VAL A 244 22.02 -5.20 8.65
C VAL A 244 22.28 -5.97 7.35
N GLU A 245 23.52 -5.91 6.88
CA GLU A 245 23.93 -6.66 5.69
C GLU A 245 23.93 -8.18 5.96
N THR A 246 23.46 -8.95 4.99
CA THR A 246 23.34 -10.42 5.07
C THR A 246 24.14 -11.09 3.96
N GLU A 247 24.59 -12.32 4.18
CA GLU A 247 25.26 -13.12 3.13
C GLU A 247 24.36 -13.22 1.89
N SER A 248 24.86 -12.70 0.78
CA SER A 248 24.12 -12.58 -0.47
C SER A 248 24.39 -13.80 -1.36
N ASP A 249 23.36 -14.39 -1.98
CA ASP A 249 23.57 -15.35 -3.08
C ASP A 249 23.89 -14.56 -4.36
N PRO A 250 25.12 -14.64 -4.91
CA PRO A 250 25.55 -13.85 -6.06
C PRO A 250 24.76 -14.13 -7.35
N ALA A 251 23.96 -15.21 -7.40
CA ALA A 251 23.10 -15.53 -8.53
C ALA A 251 21.73 -14.81 -8.51
N SER A 252 21.39 -14.12 -7.43
CA SER A 252 20.12 -13.39 -7.28
C SER A 252 20.27 -11.91 -7.61
N THR A 253 20.27 -11.57 -8.90
CA THR A 253 19.95 -10.19 -9.30
C THR A 253 18.55 -9.87 -8.77
N PRO A 254 18.35 -8.78 -8.01
CA PRO A 254 17.01 -8.42 -7.57
C PRO A 254 16.15 -8.20 -8.81
N SER A 255 15.07 -8.97 -8.96
CA SER A 255 14.09 -8.81 -10.06
C SER A 255 13.19 -7.58 -9.85
N GLY A 256 13.75 -6.54 -9.23
CA GLY A 256 13.04 -5.35 -8.79
C GLY A 256 13.22 -4.16 -9.73
N ARG A 257 13.22 -2.96 -9.16
CA ARG A 257 13.25 -1.68 -9.87
C ARG A 257 14.62 -1.40 -10.49
N THR A 258 14.61 -0.72 -11.64
CA THR A 258 15.83 -0.22 -12.29
C THR A 258 16.02 1.25 -11.96
N ALA A 259 17.22 1.63 -11.53
CA ALA A 259 17.54 2.98 -11.07
C ALA A 259 18.95 3.42 -11.51
N ARG A 260 19.28 4.68 -11.20
CA ARG A 260 20.65 5.19 -11.22
C ARG A 260 21.14 5.36 -9.79
N ALA A 261 22.28 4.77 -9.47
CA ALA A 261 22.90 4.89 -8.16
C ALA A 261 23.96 5.99 -8.12
N VAL A 262 23.96 6.74 -7.01
CA VAL A 262 25.08 7.56 -6.54
C VAL A 262 25.63 6.90 -5.28
N ILE A 263 26.92 6.54 -5.32
CA ILE A 263 27.64 5.92 -4.20
C ILE A 263 28.59 6.96 -3.64
N VAL A 264 28.52 7.23 -2.34
CA VAL A 264 29.48 8.07 -1.62
C VAL A 264 30.09 7.26 -0.48
N THR A 265 31.39 6.98 -0.55
CA THR A 265 32.13 6.23 0.48
C THR A 265 33.41 6.98 0.82
N GLY A 266 33.43 7.67 1.97
CA GLY A 266 34.57 8.53 2.32
C GLY A 266 34.81 9.62 1.25
N PRO A 267 36.02 9.73 0.67
CA PRO A 267 36.33 10.74 -0.35
C PRO A 267 35.88 10.34 -1.77
N GLU A 268 35.42 9.11 -1.97
CA GLU A 268 35.07 8.59 -3.29
C GLU A 268 33.58 8.77 -3.57
N THR A 269 33.28 9.38 -4.71
CA THR A 269 31.92 9.49 -5.24
C THR A 269 31.84 8.85 -6.62
N ARG A 270 30.86 7.97 -6.82
CA ARG A 270 30.54 7.35 -8.12
C ARG A 270 29.09 7.67 -8.47
N GLU A 271 28.89 8.39 -9.57
CA GLU A 271 27.56 8.86 -9.97
C GLU A 271 27.04 8.13 -11.21
N GLY A 272 25.71 8.05 -11.33
CA GLY A 272 25.03 7.56 -12.53
C GLY A 272 25.21 6.06 -12.80
N VAL A 273 25.65 5.28 -11.80
CA VAL A 273 25.92 3.85 -11.96
C VAL A 273 24.60 3.13 -12.21
N PRO A 274 24.47 2.30 -13.27
CA PRO A 274 23.30 1.45 -13.44
C PRO A 274 23.07 0.58 -12.22
N ALA A 275 21.84 0.57 -11.73
CA ALA A 275 21.46 -0.13 -10.52
C ALA A 275 20.14 -0.86 -10.69
N GLN A 276 19.99 -1.96 -9.96
CA GLN A 276 18.71 -2.61 -9.71
C GLN A 276 18.54 -2.81 -8.22
N TYR A 277 17.34 -2.65 -7.69
CA TYR A 277 17.06 -2.90 -6.28
C TYR A 277 15.67 -3.48 -6.08
N ALA A 278 15.47 -4.17 -4.97
CA ALA A 278 14.17 -4.67 -4.53
C ALA A 278 13.96 -4.30 -3.06
N TYR A 279 12.73 -3.90 -2.72
CA TYR A 279 12.32 -3.61 -1.36
C TYR A 279 11.08 -4.43 -1.01
N THR A 280 11.07 -5.03 0.18
CA THR A 280 9.89 -5.70 0.71
C THR A 280 9.73 -5.37 2.19
N ALA A 281 8.50 -5.05 2.59
CA ALA A 281 8.11 -4.91 3.99
C ALA A 281 6.93 -5.86 4.27
N THR A 282 7.01 -6.60 5.38
CA THR A 282 5.94 -7.51 5.83
C THR A 282 5.13 -6.84 6.95
N THR A 283 3.86 -7.19 7.07
CA THR A 283 2.99 -6.73 8.16
C THR A 283 3.53 -7.26 9.50
N GLY A 284 4.24 -6.42 10.25
CA GLY A 284 4.98 -6.82 11.46
C GLY A 284 6.39 -6.25 11.61
N SER A 285 6.68 -5.13 10.96
CA SER A 285 7.93 -4.36 11.07
C SER A 285 9.17 -4.98 10.40
N GLU A 286 9.12 -6.16 9.80
CA GLU A 286 10.29 -6.76 9.13
C GLU A 286 10.48 -6.20 7.70
N VAL A 287 11.70 -5.77 7.39
CA VAL A 287 12.08 -5.17 6.11
C VAL A 287 13.25 -5.94 5.49
N SER A 288 13.17 -6.19 4.19
CA SER A 288 14.28 -6.70 3.39
C SER A 288 14.55 -5.79 2.20
N PHE A 289 15.82 -5.51 1.95
CA PHE A 289 16.29 -4.73 0.82
C PHE A 289 17.42 -5.46 0.12
N SER A 290 17.47 -5.42 -1.21
CA SER A 290 18.60 -5.94 -1.96
C SER A 290 18.89 -5.07 -3.17
N TYR A 291 20.15 -5.02 -3.58
CA TYR A 291 20.54 -4.26 -4.76
C TYR A 291 21.64 -4.96 -5.56
N SER A 292 21.75 -4.59 -6.83
CA SER A 292 22.90 -4.82 -7.70
C SER A 292 23.35 -3.49 -8.29
N VAL A 293 24.60 -3.10 -8.05
CA VAL A 293 25.20 -1.86 -8.58
C VAL A 293 26.54 -2.18 -9.20
N GLY A 294 26.70 -1.87 -10.49
CA GLY A 294 27.97 -2.11 -11.19
C GLY A 294 28.43 -3.57 -11.22
N GLY A 295 27.52 -4.53 -11.04
CA GLY A 295 27.82 -5.97 -11.03
C GLY A 295 28.03 -6.58 -9.64
N GLU A 296 28.04 -5.78 -8.58
CA GLU A 296 28.08 -6.26 -7.20
C GLU A 296 26.67 -6.29 -6.60
N ALA A 297 26.28 -7.44 -6.05
CA ALA A 297 25.00 -7.62 -5.38
C ALA A 297 25.16 -7.68 -3.86
N ARG A 298 24.20 -7.06 -3.14
CA ARG A 298 24.14 -7.02 -1.68
C ARG A 298 22.70 -7.20 -1.21
N ALA A 299 22.51 -7.84 -0.06
CA ALA A 299 21.21 -8.06 0.56
C ALA A 299 21.23 -7.64 2.04
N PHE A 300 20.10 -7.14 2.51
CA PHE A 300 19.92 -6.56 3.83
C PHE A 300 18.60 -6.99 4.42
N THR A 301 18.57 -7.21 5.73
CA THR A 301 17.36 -7.47 6.49
C THR A 301 17.35 -6.61 7.75
N GLY A 302 16.18 -6.25 8.24
CA GLY A 302 16.06 -5.53 9.49
C GLY A 302 14.63 -5.18 9.83
N SER A 303 14.45 -4.10 10.59
CA SER A 303 13.15 -3.71 11.11
C SER A 303 12.85 -2.23 10.89
N THR A 304 11.56 -1.92 10.69
CA THR A 304 11.05 -0.54 10.62
C THR A 304 11.41 0.23 11.88
N ILE A 305 11.70 1.51 11.70
CA ILE A 305 11.94 2.45 12.79
C ILE A 305 10.99 3.63 12.66
N GLU A 306 10.55 4.15 13.80
CA GLU A 306 9.80 5.41 13.85
C GLU A 306 10.79 6.56 13.67
N GLU A 307 10.53 7.46 12.72
CA GLU A 307 11.46 8.57 12.46
C GLU A 307 11.55 9.55 13.62
N GLU A 308 10.55 9.58 14.50
CA GLU A 308 10.55 10.36 15.76
C GLU A 308 11.64 9.87 16.73
N ASP A 309 12.09 8.61 16.61
CA ASP A 309 13.17 8.04 17.42
C ASP A 309 14.56 8.41 16.90
N VAL A 310 14.65 9.10 15.75
CA VAL A 310 15.90 9.50 15.11
C VAL A 310 16.10 11.01 15.20
N GLU A 311 17.11 11.42 15.95
CA GLU A 311 17.53 12.82 16.03
C GLU A 311 18.76 13.04 15.13
N VAL A 312 18.62 13.88 14.09
CA VAL A 312 19.73 14.26 13.22
C VAL A 312 20.33 15.59 13.69
N TYR A 313 21.64 15.62 13.93
CA TYR A 313 22.35 16.80 14.39
C TYR A 313 23.21 17.40 13.27
N GLY A 314 23.14 18.72 13.13
CA GLY A 314 24.05 19.47 12.25
C GLY A 314 23.50 19.84 10.88
N GLN A 315 22.20 19.67 10.61
CA GLN A 315 21.57 20.35 9.48
C GLN A 315 21.31 21.81 9.84
N ALA A 316 22.12 22.71 9.28
CA ALA A 316 21.89 24.15 9.23
C ALA A 316 21.58 24.56 7.78
#